data_AF-A0A840A978-F1
#
_entry.id   AF-A0A840A978-F1
#
_cell.length_a   1.000
_cell.length_b   1.000
_cell.length_c   1.000
_cell.angle_alpha   90.00
_cell.angle_beta   90.00
_cell.angle_gamma   90.00
#
_symmetry.space_group_name_H-M   'P 1'
#
loop_
_entity.id
_entity.type
_entity.pdbx_description
1 polymer ?
#
loop_
_entity_poly.entity_id
_entity_poly.type
_entity_poly.pdbx_seq_one_letter_code
_entity_poly.pdbx_strand_id
1 'polypeptide(L)'
;MAPPLLAPPSRGHAEIAAHVATRPTLFRWDANPLVFVLDFPDLASQGAAMNRAAALIEKARTPRDRVLDDTALAAAIAADRNTPDDYYFGHNYRASDLARMFALAERDGIALNPQEEWLREQVALVRSLAPGRDAAILTVPGLGPEVTPALRAAILRHELAHGQFFTLPMFAAHVMTVWHRGMTEQERAAIRAFLGREGYDTAQEEMMANEAMAYILHTPDREVFDPVRELGWDEAQVARIRALFAEGAPPEP
;
A
#
# COMPACT_ATOMS: atom_id res chain seq x y z
N MET A 1 19.02 -24.63 -17.50
CA MET A 1 18.62 -24.16 -16.16
C MET A 1 18.57 -22.66 -16.23
N ALA A 2 17.45 -22.01 -15.89
CA ALA A 2 17.44 -20.57 -15.68
C ALA A 2 18.39 -20.24 -14.52
N PRO A 3 19.16 -19.14 -14.58
CA PRO A 3 19.98 -18.73 -13.44
C PRO A 3 19.08 -18.59 -12.20
N PRO A 4 19.57 -18.95 -11.00
CA PRO A 4 18.80 -18.75 -9.78
C PRO A 4 18.48 -17.26 -9.65
N LEU A 5 17.20 -16.93 -9.46
CA LEU A 5 16.78 -15.57 -9.15
C LEU A 5 17.53 -15.14 -7.88
N LEU A 6 18.37 -14.12 -7.99
CA LEU A 6 19.12 -13.59 -6.86
C LEU A 6 18.13 -13.01 -5.85
N ALA A 7 18.30 -13.35 -4.58
CA ALA A 7 17.50 -12.74 -3.52
C ALA A 7 17.70 -11.21 -3.53
N PRO A 8 16.63 -10.42 -3.35
CA PRO A 8 16.75 -8.97 -3.32
C PRO A 8 17.61 -8.53 -2.12
N PRO A 9 18.38 -7.44 -2.26
CA PRO A 9 19.18 -6.91 -1.17
C PRO A 9 18.28 -6.51 0.00
N SER A 10 18.73 -6.82 1.22
CA SER A 10 18.11 -6.31 2.45
C SER A 10 18.58 -4.88 2.71
N ARG A 11 17.65 -3.99 3.04
CA ARG A 11 17.89 -2.56 3.24
C ARG A 11 17.03 -2.01 4.38
N GLY A 12 17.61 -1.06 5.11
CA GLY A 12 16.91 -0.27 6.11
C GLY A 12 16.02 0.81 5.51
N HIS A 13 15.09 1.32 6.32
CA HIS A 13 14.17 2.38 5.92
C HIS A 13 14.93 3.59 5.30
N ALA A 14 15.95 4.10 5.98
CA ALA A 14 16.71 5.25 5.47
C ALA A 14 17.43 4.96 4.13
N GLU A 15 17.90 3.73 3.92
CA GLU A 15 18.57 3.35 2.67
C GLU A 15 17.58 3.26 1.51
N ILE A 16 16.39 2.69 1.74
CA ILE A 16 15.31 2.62 0.74
C ILE A 16 14.77 4.04 0.45
N ALA A 17 14.62 4.88 1.47
CA ALA A 17 14.15 6.26 1.33
C ALA A 17 15.08 7.11 0.45
N ALA A 18 16.40 6.90 0.59
CA ALA A 18 17.43 7.64 -0.12
C ALA A 18 17.82 7.05 -1.49
N HIS A 19 17.38 5.83 -1.81
CA HIS A 19 17.67 5.21 -3.09
C HIS A 19 16.97 5.95 -4.25
N VAL A 20 17.70 6.15 -5.34
CA VAL A 20 17.19 6.76 -6.57
C VAL A 20 17.20 5.69 -7.66
N ALA A 21 16.04 5.10 -7.90
CA ALA A 21 15.89 4.08 -8.92
C ALA A 21 16.06 4.67 -10.32
N THR A 22 16.88 4.02 -11.14
CA THR A 22 16.93 4.26 -12.61
C THR A 22 16.17 3.19 -13.39
N ARG A 23 15.67 2.18 -12.68
CA ARG A 23 14.83 1.08 -13.15
C ARG A 23 14.08 0.48 -11.94
N PRO A 24 12.92 -0.17 -12.15
CA PRO A 24 12.22 -0.86 -11.07
C PRO A 24 13.15 -1.82 -10.32
N THR A 25 13.18 -1.69 -8.99
CA THR A 25 14.10 -2.42 -8.11
C THR A 25 13.34 -3.01 -6.93
N LEU A 26 13.62 -4.26 -6.58
CA LEU A 26 13.04 -4.93 -5.43
C LEU A 26 14.03 -4.92 -4.25
N PHE A 27 13.56 -4.46 -3.09
CA PHE A 27 14.25 -4.56 -1.80
C PHE A 27 13.50 -5.50 -0.86
N ARG A 28 14.24 -6.13 0.05
CA ARG A 28 13.68 -6.73 1.26
C ARG A 28 13.89 -5.76 2.42
N TRP A 29 12.86 -5.50 3.21
CA TRP A 29 13.04 -4.66 4.40
C TRP A 29 13.78 -5.45 5.48
N ASP A 30 14.78 -4.82 6.11
CA ASP A 30 15.65 -5.45 7.09
C ASP A 30 14.95 -5.79 8.42
N ALA A 31 14.09 -4.89 8.91
CA ALA A 31 13.36 -5.09 10.15
C ALA A 31 12.32 -6.22 10.01
N ASN A 32 11.63 -6.29 8.86
CA ASN A 32 10.64 -7.34 8.63
C ASN A 32 10.92 -8.09 7.31
N PRO A 33 11.46 -9.31 7.36
CA PRO A 33 11.83 -10.08 6.16
C PRO A 33 10.62 -10.59 5.37
N LEU A 34 9.38 -10.38 5.81
CA LEU A 34 8.17 -10.64 5.02
C LEU A 34 7.66 -9.40 4.27
N VAL A 35 8.34 -8.26 4.40
CA VAL A 35 8.00 -7.03 3.70
C VAL A 35 9.02 -6.76 2.61
N PHE A 36 8.51 -6.53 1.41
CA PHE A 36 9.28 -6.24 0.22
C PHE A 36 8.83 -4.91 -0.36
N VAL A 37 9.78 -4.11 -0.83
CA VAL A 37 9.52 -2.76 -1.36
C VAL A 37 9.99 -2.68 -2.80
N LEU A 38 9.08 -2.34 -3.69
CA LEU A 38 9.34 -2.02 -5.09
C LEU A 38 9.62 -0.52 -5.20
N ASP A 39 10.82 -0.19 -5.65
CA ASP A 39 11.25 1.18 -5.90
C ASP A 39 11.22 1.47 -7.39
N PHE A 40 10.40 2.44 -7.79
CA PHE A 40 10.20 2.81 -9.19
C PHE A 40 10.98 4.08 -9.55
N PRO A 41 11.49 4.20 -10.79
CA PRO A 41 12.18 5.41 -11.24
C PRO A 41 11.25 6.62 -11.37
N ASP A 42 9.95 6.39 -11.62
CA ASP A 42 8.95 7.43 -11.88
C ASP A 42 7.53 6.90 -11.59
N LEU A 43 6.57 7.81 -11.53
CA LEU A 43 5.16 7.47 -11.27
C LEU A 43 4.52 6.70 -12.43
N ALA A 44 4.91 7.00 -13.67
CA ALA A 44 4.38 6.33 -14.85
C ALA A 44 4.67 4.81 -14.83
N SER A 45 5.90 4.41 -14.48
CA SER A 45 6.29 3.01 -14.36
C SER A 45 5.64 2.32 -13.17
N GLN A 46 5.43 3.02 -12.05
CA GLN A 46 4.64 2.53 -10.92
C GLN A 46 3.18 2.28 -11.33
N GLY A 47 2.53 3.28 -11.93
CA GLY A 47 1.15 3.18 -12.37
C GLY A 47 0.94 2.07 -13.39
N ALA A 48 1.86 1.93 -14.35
CA ALA A 48 1.84 0.83 -15.32
C ALA A 48 1.92 -0.57 -14.68
N ALA A 49 2.62 -0.71 -13.54
CA ALA A 49 2.70 -1.97 -12.81
C ALA A 49 1.47 -2.22 -11.91
N MET A 50 0.96 -1.18 -11.25
CA MET A 50 0.11 -1.34 -10.06
C MET A 50 -1.35 -0.93 -10.23
N ASN A 51 -1.70 -0.11 -11.24
CA ASN A 51 -3.05 0.45 -11.34
C ASN A 51 -4.15 -0.61 -11.51
N ARG A 52 -3.85 -1.74 -12.17
CA ARG A 52 -4.80 -2.87 -12.24
C ARG A 52 -4.99 -3.56 -10.89
N ALA A 53 -3.96 -3.63 -10.06
CA ALA A 53 -4.07 -4.15 -8.70
C ALA A 53 -4.94 -3.23 -7.84
N ALA A 54 -4.68 -1.92 -7.89
CA ALA A 54 -5.48 -0.92 -7.20
C ALA A 54 -6.96 -0.98 -7.59
N ALA A 55 -7.24 -1.00 -8.90
CA ALA A 55 -8.60 -1.16 -9.41
C ALA A 55 -9.24 -2.48 -8.93
N LEU A 56 -8.51 -3.59 -8.88
CA LEU A 56 -9.07 -4.87 -8.47
C LEU A 56 -9.27 -4.99 -6.95
N ILE A 57 -8.43 -4.36 -6.12
CA ILE A 57 -8.33 -4.67 -4.69
C ILE A 57 -9.01 -3.62 -3.82
N GLU A 58 -8.86 -2.34 -4.12
CA GLU A 58 -9.20 -1.27 -3.16
C GLU A 58 -10.19 -0.22 -3.66
N LYS A 59 -10.25 0.02 -4.98
CA LYS A 59 -11.15 1.02 -5.55
C LYS A 59 -12.62 0.56 -5.45
N ALA A 60 -13.50 1.51 -5.10
CA ALA A 60 -14.91 1.23 -4.84
C ALA A 60 -15.74 0.96 -6.10
N ARG A 61 -15.37 1.55 -7.24
CA ARG A 61 -16.18 1.59 -8.46
C ARG A 61 -15.80 0.53 -9.50
N THR A 62 -14.98 -0.42 -9.11
CA THR A 62 -14.35 -1.40 -9.99
C THR A 62 -14.67 -2.83 -9.51
N PRO A 63 -14.77 -3.79 -10.44
CA PRO A 63 -15.10 -5.17 -10.11
C PRO A 63 -13.99 -5.85 -9.29
N ARG A 64 -14.36 -6.77 -8.42
CA ARG A 64 -13.43 -7.53 -7.53
C ARG A 64 -13.13 -8.94 -8.03
N ASP A 65 -13.86 -9.39 -9.03
CA ASP A 65 -13.86 -10.75 -9.56
C ASP A 65 -13.24 -10.88 -10.96
N ARG A 66 -12.84 -9.75 -11.57
CA ARG A 66 -12.15 -9.69 -12.86
C ARG A 66 -11.18 -8.51 -12.94
N VAL A 67 -10.13 -8.68 -13.74
CA VAL A 67 -9.16 -7.62 -14.04
C VAL A 67 -9.71 -6.74 -15.17
N LEU A 68 -9.51 -5.42 -15.07
CA LEU A 68 -9.89 -4.50 -16.13
C LEU A 68 -8.90 -4.59 -17.30
N ASP A 69 -9.39 -4.58 -18.54
CA ASP A 69 -8.55 -4.33 -19.71
C ASP A 69 -8.07 -2.86 -19.75
N ASP A 70 -7.19 -2.53 -20.70
CA ASP A 70 -6.59 -1.19 -20.80
C ASP A 70 -7.64 -0.08 -20.99
N THR A 71 -8.69 -0.36 -21.76
CA THR A 71 -9.73 0.63 -22.05
C THR A 71 -10.58 0.88 -20.81
N ALA A 72 -10.99 -0.19 -20.13
CA ALA A 72 -11.78 -0.13 -18.91
C ALA A 72 -10.99 0.48 -17.75
N LEU A 73 -9.69 0.17 -17.63
CA LEU A 73 -8.81 0.77 -16.62
C LEU A 73 -8.66 2.28 -16.85
N ALA A 74 -8.39 2.71 -18.08
CA ALA A 74 -8.29 4.13 -18.41
C ALA A 74 -9.59 4.89 -18.11
N ALA A 75 -10.74 4.28 -18.40
CA ALA A 75 -12.05 4.85 -18.07
C ALA A 75 -12.28 4.95 -16.55
N ALA A 76 -11.85 3.95 -15.77
CA ALA A 76 -11.95 3.96 -14.31
C ALA A 76 -11.09 5.08 -13.69
N ILE A 77 -9.83 5.19 -14.11
CA ILE A 77 -8.89 6.24 -13.66
C ILE A 77 -9.46 7.63 -13.97
N ALA A 78 -9.93 7.85 -15.20
CA ALA A 78 -10.54 9.12 -15.60
C ALA A 78 -11.81 9.44 -14.81
N ALA A 79 -12.62 8.43 -14.47
CA ALA A 79 -13.82 8.61 -13.66
C ALA A 79 -13.50 9.05 -12.22
N ASP A 80 -12.34 8.66 -11.68
CA ASP A 80 -11.80 9.12 -10.40
C ASP A 80 -11.19 10.53 -10.48
N ARG A 81 -11.11 11.13 -11.69
CA ARG A 81 -10.46 12.42 -11.98
C ARG A 81 -8.95 12.41 -11.72
N ASN A 82 -8.36 11.24 -11.89
CA ASN A 82 -6.93 11.00 -11.81
C ASN A 82 -6.32 10.81 -13.21
N THR A 83 -5.00 10.81 -13.26
CA THR A 83 -4.18 10.30 -14.35
C THR A 83 -3.58 8.94 -13.96
N PRO A 84 -3.04 8.16 -14.90
CA PRO A 84 -2.33 6.93 -14.57
C PRO A 84 -1.18 7.12 -13.57
N ASP A 85 -0.55 8.29 -13.57
CA ASP A 85 0.63 8.59 -12.76
C ASP A 85 0.25 9.03 -11.34
N ASP A 86 -0.89 9.72 -11.18
CA ASP A 86 -1.38 10.21 -9.88
C ASP A 86 -2.49 9.34 -9.28
N TYR A 87 -2.77 8.16 -9.85
CA TYR A 87 -3.86 7.31 -9.37
C TYR A 87 -3.66 6.87 -7.92
N TYR A 88 -2.40 6.59 -7.57
CA TYR A 88 -1.88 6.40 -6.22
C TYR A 88 -0.37 6.67 -6.19
N PHE A 89 0.10 7.35 -5.14
CA PHE A 89 1.54 7.60 -4.95
C PHE A 89 2.27 6.44 -4.26
N GLY A 90 1.55 5.61 -3.50
CA GLY A 90 2.07 4.39 -2.86
C GLY A 90 1.03 3.27 -2.97
N HIS A 91 1.51 2.03 -3.00
CA HIS A 91 0.67 0.85 -3.03
C HIS A 91 1.16 -0.17 -2.01
N ASN A 92 0.24 -0.89 -1.38
CA ASN A 92 0.53 -1.98 -0.47
C ASN A 92 -0.42 -3.16 -0.72
N TYR A 93 0.13 -4.32 -1.04
CA TYR A 93 -0.68 -5.51 -1.25
C TYR A 93 -0.05 -6.75 -0.64
N ARG A 94 -0.90 -7.72 -0.29
CA ARG A 94 -0.42 -9.08 -0.02
C ARG A 94 0.06 -9.71 -1.32
N ALA A 95 1.12 -10.51 -1.24
CA ALA A 95 1.64 -11.23 -2.40
C ALA A 95 0.60 -12.22 -2.96
N SER A 96 -0.29 -12.74 -2.11
CA SER A 96 -1.43 -13.57 -2.54
C SER A 96 -2.47 -12.79 -3.36
N ASP A 97 -2.76 -11.54 -3.02
CA ASP A 97 -3.71 -10.70 -3.75
C ASP A 97 -3.18 -10.35 -5.15
N LEU A 98 -1.90 -10.02 -5.26
CA LEU A 98 -1.25 -9.80 -6.55
C LEU A 98 -1.18 -11.08 -7.39
N ALA A 99 -0.90 -12.24 -6.77
CA ALA A 99 -0.95 -13.52 -7.46
C ALA A 99 -2.36 -13.84 -7.99
N ARG A 100 -3.41 -13.49 -7.22
CA ARG A 100 -4.81 -13.62 -7.65
C ARG A 100 -5.11 -12.72 -8.85
N MET A 101 -4.64 -11.47 -8.86
CA MET A 101 -4.79 -10.57 -10.01
C MET A 101 -4.23 -11.22 -11.28
N PHE A 102 -3.00 -11.75 -11.24
CA PHE A 102 -2.40 -12.38 -12.42
C PHE A 102 -3.15 -13.65 -12.87
N ALA A 103 -3.65 -14.45 -11.93
CA ALA A 103 -4.48 -15.61 -12.26
C ALA A 103 -5.81 -15.21 -12.92
N LEU A 104 -6.43 -14.11 -12.50
CA LEU A 104 -7.62 -13.56 -13.13
C LEU A 104 -7.33 -13.01 -14.53
N ALA A 105 -6.22 -12.30 -14.70
CA ALA A 105 -5.79 -11.80 -16.01
C ALA A 105 -5.57 -12.96 -17.00
N GLU A 106 -4.90 -14.04 -16.58
CA GLU A 106 -4.72 -15.25 -17.40
C GLU A 106 -6.06 -15.92 -17.73
N ARG A 107 -6.93 -16.11 -16.74
CA ARG A 107 -8.28 -16.69 -16.94
C ARG A 107 -9.08 -15.92 -17.98
N ASP A 108 -9.00 -14.59 -17.95
CA ASP A 108 -9.81 -13.69 -18.77
C ASP A 108 -9.13 -13.30 -20.09
N GLY A 109 -7.91 -13.80 -20.35
CA GLY A 109 -7.16 -13.50 -21.57
C GLY A 109 -6.66 -12.05 -21.66
N ILE A 110 -6.47 -11.39 -20.52
CA ILE A 110 -5.95 -10.02 -20.43
C ILE A 110 -4.43 -10.04 -20.63
N ALA A 111 -3.96 -9.33 -21.66
CA ALA A 111 -2.53 -9.17 -21.89
C ALA A 111 -1.90 -8.30 -20.79
N LEU A 112 -0.75 -8.75 -20.30
CA LEU A 112 0.08 -7.99 -19.37
C LEU A 112 1.01 -7.05 -20.15
N ASN A 113 1.19 -5.83 -19.65
CA ASN A 113 2.20 -4.91 -20.13
C ASN A 113 3.60 -5.27 -19.57
N PRO A 114 4.70 -4.67 -20.07
CA PRO A 114 6.05 -5.02 -19.62
C PRO A 114 6.30 -4.83 -18.11
N GLN A 115 5.69 -3.83 -17.48
CA GLN A 115 5.81 -3.55 -16.05
C GLN A 115 5.00 -4.56 -15.22
N GLU A 116 3.82 -4.95 -15.68
CA GLU A 116 3.02 -6.03 -15.07
C GLU A 116 3.73 -7.39 -15.19
N GLU A 117 4.39 -7.66 -16.31
CA GLU A 117 5.21 -8.85 -16.50
C GLU A 117 6.38 -8.89 -15.51
N TRP A 118 7.09 -7.77 -15.36
CA TRP A 118 8.14 -7.64 -14.36
C TRP A 118 7.60 -7.84 -12.93
N LEU A 119 6.45 -7.25 -12.61
CA LEU A 119 5.78 -7.41 -11.31
C LEU A 119 5.41 -8.87 -11.07
N ARG A 120 4.90 -9.59 -12.07
CA ARG A 120 4.58 -11.02 -11.99
C ARG A 120 5.80 -11.86 -11.59
N GLU A 121 6.95 -11.57 -12.19
CA GLU A 121 8.21 -12.20 -11.81
C GLU A 121 8.61 -11.88 -10.36
N GLN A 122 8.43 -10.63 -9.90
CA GLN A 122 8.74 -10.24 -8.53
C GLN A 122 7.81 -10.92 -7.52
N VAL A 123 6.51 -11.01 -7.82
CA VAL A 123 5.53 -11.72 -6.98
C VAL A 123 5.91 -13.20 -6.87
N ALA A 124 6.30 -13.84 -7.98
CA ALA A 124 6.76 -15.24 -7.96
C ALA A 124 8.02 -15.41 -7.10
N LEU A 125 9.00 -14.51 -7.22
CA LEU A 125 10.22 -14.50 -6.42
C LEU A 125 9.88 -14.33 -4.93
N VAL A 126 9.10 -13.32 -4.56
CA VAL A 126 8.70 -13.03 -3.18
C VAL A 126 8.01 -14.25 -2.55
N ARG A 127 7.05 -14.87 -3.26
CA ARG A 127 6.37 -16.07 -2.78
C ARG A 127 7.30 -17.27 -2.59
N SER A 128 8.34 -17.40 -3.42
CA SER A 128 9.36 -18.43 -3.25
C SER A 128 10.27 -18.19 -2.04
N LEU A 129 10.52 -16.93 -1.68
CA LEU A 129 11.34 -16.53 -0.53
C LEU A 129 10.56 -16.55 0.80
N ALA A 130 9.23 -16.59 0.76
CA ALA A 130 8.34 -16.66 1.91
C ALA A 130 7.39 -17.87 1.82
N PRO A 131 7.90 -19.11 1.71
CA PRO A 131 7.05 -20.28 1.52
C PRO A 131 6.10 -20.46 2.71
N GLY A 132 4.81 -20.65 2.42
CA GLY A 132 3.77 -20.88 3.42
C GLY A 132 3.40 -19.65 4.28
N ARG A 133 3.93 -18.47 3.95
CA ARG A 133 3.60 -17.20 4.60
C ARG A 133 3.19 -16.19 3.55
N ASP A 134 2.21 -15.35 3.86
CA ASP A 134 1.87 -14.25 2.97
C ASP A 134 2.79 -13.07 3.26
N ALA A 135 3.43 -12.57 2.20
CA ALA A 135 4.37 -11.45 2.27
C ALA A 135 3.66 -10.17 1.83
N ALA A 136 4.13 -9.02 2.31
CA ALA A 136 3.70 -7.72 1.82
C ALA A 136 4.61 -7.26 0.67
N ILE A 137 4.01 -6.77 -0.39
CA ILE A 137 4.67 -6.09 -1.50
C ILE A 137 4.16 -4.67 -1.52
N LEU A 138 5.08 -3.75 -1.25
CA LEU A 138 4.85 -2.32 -1.13
C LEU A 138 5.51 -1.59 -2.30
N THR A 139 5.10 -0.37 -2.57
CA THR A 139 5.83 0.52 -3.49
C THR A 139 6.33 1.76 -2.78
N VAL A 140 7.33 2.39 -3.38
CA VAL A 140 7.73 3.75 -3.04
C VAL A 140 7.95 4.51 -4.36
N PRO A 141 7.39 5.72 -4.49
CA PRO A 141 7.42 6.42 -5.77
C PRO A 141 8.81 6.97 -6.08
N GLY A 142 9.10 7.12 -7.36
CA GLY A 142 10.30 7.81 -7.82
C GLY A 142 10.31 9.29 -7.42
N LEU A 143 11.49 9.85 -7.18
CA LEU A 143 11.64 11.28 -6.92
C LEU A 143 11.31 12.09 -8.18
N GLY A 144 10.66 13.23 -8.01
CA GLY A 144 10.27 14.08 -9.13
C GLY A 144 9.68 15.42 -8.68
N PRO A 145 9.14 16.22 -9.62
CA PRO A 145 8.50 17.50 -9.31
C PRO A 145 7.36 17.39 -8.29
N GLU A 146 6.64 16.27 -8.31
CA GLU A 146 5.50 16.00 -7.42
C GLU A 146 5.92 15.25 -6.15
N VAL A 147 7.07 14.57 -6.18
CA VAL A 147 7.54 13.70 -5.09
C VAL A 147 8.88 14.20 -4.56
N THR A 148 8.81 15.02 -3.52
CA THR A 148 10.00 15.49 -2.80
C THR A 148 10.61 14.37 -1.95
N PRO A 149 11.89 14.48 -1.53
CA PRO A 149 12.48 13.51 -0.60
C PRO A 149 11.71 13.35 0.72
N ALA A 150 11.16 14.45 1.24
CA ALA A 150 10.36 14.43 2.47
C ALA A 150 9.04 13.67 2.26
N LEU A 151 8.32 13.96 1.17
CA LEU A 151 7.08 13.26 0.83
C LEU A 151 7.35 11.77 0.58
N ARG A 152 8.42 11.44 -0.15
CA ARG A 152 8.81 10.05 -0.40
C ARG A 152 9.09 9.27 0.88
N ALA A 153 9.79 9.89 1.84
CA ALA A 153 10.05 9.27 3.15
C ALA A 153 8.76 9.10 3.97
N ALA A 154 7.83 10.06 3.88
CA ALA A 154 6.52 9.95 4.52
C ALA A 154 5.69 8.80 3.93
N ILE A 155 5.63 8.68 2.59
CA ILE A 155 4.97 7.59 1.88
C ILE A 155 5.60 6.26 2.26
N LEU A 156 6.91 6.11 2.17
CA LEU A 156 7.58 4.84 2.51
C LEU A 156 7.25 4.40 3.95
N ARG A 157 7.26 5.32 4.91
CA ARG A 157 6.89 5.00 6.29
C ARG A 157 5.44 4.58 6.44
N HIS A 158 4.53 5.20 5.70
CA HIS A 158 3.13 4.82 5.62
C HIS A 158 2.99 3.40 5.05
N GLU A 159 3.62 3.10 3.92
CA GLU A 159 3.56 1.78 3.29
C GLU A 159 4.19 0.68 4.16
N LEU A 160 5.31 0.96 4.84
CA LEU A 160 5.94 0.00 5.75
C LEU A 160 5.01 -0.41 6.90
N ALA A 161 4.15 0.50 7.37
CA ALA A 161 3.15 0.20 8.39
C ALA A 161 2.11 -0.82 7.91
N HIS A 162 1.63 -0.68 6.66
CA HIS A 162 0.79 -1.70 6.02
C HIS A 162 1.52 -3.04 5.89
N GLY A 163 2.82 -3.00 5.56
CA GLY A 163 3.67 -4.20 5.54
C GLY A 163 3.67 -4.94 6.87
N GLN A 164 3.78 -4.22 7.99
CA GLN A 164 3.67 -4.80 9.33
C GLN A 164 2.26 -5.35 9.59
N PHE A 165 1.21 -4.61 9.25
CA PHE A 165 -0.17 -5.05 9.40
C PHE A 165 -0.44 -6.37 8.66
N PHE A 166 0.03 -6.53 7.42
CA PHE A 166 -0.20 -7.76 6.66
C PHE A 166 0.58 -8.97 7.18
N THR A 167 1.72 -8.76 7.86
CA THR A 167 2.69 -9.83 8.13
C THR A 167 2.84 -10.16 9.62
N LEU A 168 2.34 -9.32 10.52
CA LEU A 168 2.41 -9.49 11.97
C LEU A 168 0.99 -9.66 12.56
N PRO A 169 0.50 -10.90 12.76
CA PRO A 169 -0.89 -11.13 13.18
C PRO A 169 -1.28 -10.47 14.50
N MET A 170 -0.34 -10.37 15.44
CA MET A 170 -0.60 -9.71 16.73
C MET A 170 -0.74 -8.19 16.57
N PHE A 171 0.02 -7.58 15.66
CA PHE A 171 -0.09 -6.16 15.36
C PHE A 171 -1.43 -5.87 14.65
N ALA A 172 -1.78 -6.68 13.65
CA ALA A 172 -3.07 -6.57 12.98
C ALA A 172 -4.25 -6.72 13.98
N ALA A 173 -4.20 -7.72 14.87
CA ALA A 173 -5.22 -7.92 15.89
C ALA A 173 -5.33 -6.74 16.87
N HIS A 174 -4.20 -6.09 17.20
CA HIS A 174 -4.18 -4.87 18.01
C HIS A 174 -4.86 -3.71 17.27
N VAL A 175 -4.46 -3.45 16.02
CA VAL A 175 -5.07 -2.41 15.17
C VAL A 175 -6.59 -2.61 15.05
N MET A 176 -7.04 -3.84 14.79
CA MET A 176 -8.47 -4.15 14.72
C MET A 176 -9.18 -3.95 16.08
N THR A 177 -8.50 -4.23 17.19
CA THR A 177 -9.04 -4.01 18.53
C THR A 177 -9.21 -2.51 18.80
N VAL A 178 -8.21 -1.69 18.46
CA VAL A 178 -8.30 -0.23 18.57
C VAL A 178 -9.43 0.28 17.70
N TRP A 179 -9.49 -0.12 16.43
CA TRP A 179 -10.55 0.27 15.50
C TRP A 179 -11.95 -0.04 16.05
N HIS A 180 -12.21 -1.28 16.50
CA HIS A 180 -13.54 -1.69 16.93
C HIS A 180 -13.91 -1.23 18.35
N ARG A 181 -12.95 -1.19 19.28
CA ARG A 181 -13.21 -1.00 20.71
C ARG A 181 -12.62 0.29 21.29
N GLY A 182 -11.52 0.77 20.73
CA GLY A 182 -10.87 2.02 21.15
C GLY A 182 -11.52 3.26 20.54
N MET A 183 -12.00 3.14 19.29
CA MET A 183 -12.63 4.25 18.57
C MET A 183 -14.15 4.26 18.76
N THR A 184 -14.72 5.46 18.76
CA THR A 184 -16.18 5.65 18.66
C THR A 184 -16.64 5.48 17.21
N GLU A 185 -17.95 5.27 17.01
CA GLU A 185 -18.49 5.20 15.65
C GLU A 185 -18.37 6.53 14.89
N GLN A 186 -18.45 7.66 15.60
CA GLN A 186 -18.25 8.98 14.98
C GLN A 186 -16.84 9.13 14.41
N GLU A 187 -15.83 8.63 15.13
CA GLU A 187 -14.43 8.66 14.67
C GLU A 187 -14.20 7.73 13.48
N ARG A 188 -14.73 6.50 13.53
CA ARG A 188 -14.67 5.59 12.38
C ARG A 188 -15.40 6.16 11.17
N ALA A 189 -16.57 6.77 11.36
CA ALA A 189 -17.33 7.41 10.29
C ALA A 189 -16.56 8.56 9.63
N ALA A 190 -15.83 9.38 10.42
CA ALA A 190 -14.98 10.44 9.87
C ALA A 190 -13.86 9.87 8.98
N ILE A 191 -13.24 8.76 9.39
CA ILE A 191 -12.21 8.07 8.61
C ILE A 191 -12.80 7.47 7.33
N ARG A 192 -13.91 6.73 7.43
CA ARG A 192 -14.58 6.18 6.23
C ARG A 192 -14.98 7.29 5.26
N ALA A 193 -15.44 8.44 5.77
CA ALA A 193 -15.77 9.59 4.94
C ALA A 193 -14.54 10.22 4.28
N PHE A 194 -13.39 10.26 4.96
CA PHE A 194 -12.11 10.69 4.37
C PHE A 194 -11.66 9.71 3.28
N LEU A 195 -11.50 8.43 3.60
CA LEU A 195 -11.05 7.40 2.64
C LEU A 195 -12.01 7.24 1.46
N GLY A 196 -13.31 7.40 1.68
CA GLY A 196 -14.29 7.40 0.60
C GLY A 196 -14.10 8.57 -0.39
N ARG A 197 -13.60 9.73 0.05
CA ARG A 197 -13.23 10.83 -0.87
C ARG A 197 -11.99 10.50 -1.69
N GLU A 198 -11.07 9.74 -1.11
CA GLU A 198 -9.87 9.20 -1.79
C GLU A 198 -10.19 8.00 -2.73
N GLY A 199 -11.46 7.57 -2.77
CA GLY A 199 -11.95 6.54 -3.70
C GLY A 199 -11.86 5.11 -3.19
N TYR A 200 -11.52 4.90 -1.91
CA TYR A 200 -11.50 3.59 -1.28
C TYR A 200 -12.90 3.00 -1.10
N ASP A 201 -12.99 1.68 -1.17
CA ASP A 201 -14.19 0.94 -0.80
C ASP A 201 -14.37 0.86 0.72
N THR A 202 -15.23 1.73 1.23
CA THR A 202 -15.53 1.85 2.67
C THR A 202 -16.28 0.67 3.27
N ALA A 203 -16.73 -0.31 2.48
CA ALA A 203 -17.34 -1.54 2.99
C ALA A 203 -16.29 -2.52 3.55
N GLN A 204 -15.00 -2.32 3.23
CA GLN A 204 -13.91 -3.19 3.67
C GLN A 204 -13.38 -2.75 5.04
N GLU A 205 -14.01 -3.24 6.12
CA GLU A 205 -13.66 -2.87 7.49
C GLU A 205 -12.17 -3.06 7.85
N GLU A 206 -11.55 -4.16 7.42
CA GLU A 206 -10.13 -4.41 7.67
C GLU A 206 -9.25 -3.35 6.98
N MET A 207 -9.59 -2.96 5.75
CA MET A 207 -8.89 -1.91 5.01
C MET A 207 -9.05 -0.56 5.73
N MET A 208 -10.26 -0.22 6.20
CA MET A 208 -10.48 1.03 6.93
C MET A 208 -9.64 1.11 8.21
N ALA A 209 -9.51 0.01 8.94
CA ALA A 209 -8.67 -0.06 10.13
C ALA A 209 -7.17 0.04 9.81
N ASN A 210 -6.72 -0.63 8.74
CA ASN A 210 -5.35 -0.58 8.26
C ASN A 210 -4.94 0.84 7.83
N GLU A 211 -5.77 1.50 7.02
CA GLU A 211 -5.59 2.89 6.58
C GLU A 211 -5.61 3.87 7.76
N ALA A 212 -6.56 3.71 8.70
CA ALA A 212 -6.64 4.53 9.90
C ALA A 212 -5.33 4.52 10.68
N MET A 213 -4.76 3.33 10.91
CA MET A 213 -3.47 3.17 11.58
C MET A 213 -2.36 3.88 10.82
N ALA A 214 -2.24 3.64 9.51
CA ALA A 214 -1.17 4.20 8.71
C ALA A 214 -1.21 5.73 8.65
N TYR A 215 -2.37 6.34 8.42
CA TYR A 215 -2.51 7.79 8.43
C TYR A 215 -2.28 8.42 9.81
N ILE A 216 -2.87 7.86 10.88
CA ILE A 216 -2.87 8.50 12.20
C ILE A 216 -1.51 8.36 12.90
N LEU A 217 -0.89 7.18 12.82
CA LEU A 217 0.36 6.87 13.52
C LEU A 217 1.59 7.07 12.62
N HIS A 218 1.50 6.68 11.35
CA HIS A 218 2.65 6.65 10.44
C HIS A 218 2.67 7.79 9.42
N THR A 219 1.72 8.74 9.49
CA THR A 219 1.74 10.02 8.73
C THR A 219 1.57 11.28 9.63
N PRO A 220 2.43 11.55 10.63
CA PRO A 220 2.45 12.78 11.45
C PRO A 220 2.74 14.08 10.70
N ASP A 221 3.24 14.02 9.47
CA ASP A 221 3.49 15.24 8.69
C ASP A 221 2.15 15.84 8.25
N ARG A 222 1.83 17.02 8.78
CA ARG A 222 0.57 17.73 8.52
C ARG A 222 0.46 18.28 7.10
N GLU A 223 1.57 18.38 6.38
CA GLU A 223 1.50 18.70 4.95
C GLU A 223 0.94 17.52 4.15
N VAL A 224 1.17 16.29 4.62
CA VAL A 224 0.67 15.06 3.98
C VAL A 224 -0.71 14.68 4.51
N PHE A 225 -0.91 14.68 5.83
CA PHE A 225 -2.19 14.37 6.47
C PHE A 225 -2.36 15.15 7.77
N ASP A 226 -3.41 15.98 7.84
CA ASP A 226 -3.78 16.68 9.06
C ASP A 226 -5.14 16.17 9.58
N PRO A 227 -5.17 15.35 10.65
CA PRO A 227 -6.41 14.82 11.19
C PRO A 227 -7.44 15.90 11.58
N VAL A 228 -6.97 17.08 11.99
CA VAL A 228 -7.87 18.18 12.37
C VAL A 228 -8.61 18.72 11.15
N ARG A 229 -7.89 18.88 10.04
CA ARG A 229 -8.45 19.36 8.77
C ARG A 229 -9.26 18.27 8.06
N GLU A 230 -8.71 17.06 7.96
CA GLU A 230 -9.25 15.99 7.11
C GLU A 230 -10.38 15.21 7.79
N LEU A 231 -10.32 15.03 9.12
CA LEU A 231 -11.29 14.28 9.91
C LEU A 231 -12.18 15.16 10.79
N GLY A 232 -11.85 16.44 10.97
CA GLY A 232 -12.59 17.36 11.83
C GLY A 232 -12.43 17.06 13.33
N TRP A 233 -11.37 16.37 13.71
CA TRP A 233 -11.07 16.06 15.12
C TRP A 233 -10.37 17.24 15.80
N ASP A 234 -10.45 17.32 17.13
CA ASP A 234 -9.58 18.18 17.91
C ASP A 234 -8.24 17.50 18.27
N GLU A 235 -7.27 18.29 18.74
CA GLU A 235 -5.94 17.79 19.07
C GLU A 235 -5.95 16.73 20.20
N ALA A 236 -6.92 16.83 21.13
CA ALA A 236 -7.03 15.88 22.23
C ALA A 236 -7.54 14.52 21.74
N GLN A 237 -8.48 14.51 20.79
CA GLN A 237 -8.94 13.32 20.10
C GLN A 237 -7.80 12.66 19.32
N VAL A 238 -7.03 13.44 18.55
CA VAL A 238 -5.87 12.93 17.80
C VAL A 238 -4.84 12.30 18.75
N ALA A 239 -4.46 13.00 19.81
CA ALA A 239 -3.51 12.50 20.79
C ALA A 239 -4.00 11.21 21.47
N ARG A 240 -5.30 11.15 21.82
CA ARG A 240 -5.90 9.96 22.41
C ARG A 240 -5.86 8.77 21.46
N ILE A 241 -6.23 8.95 20.20
CA ILE A 241 -6.26 7.85 19.23
C ILE A 241 -4.85 7.35 18.92
N ARG A 242 -3.87 8.26 18.78
CA ARG A 242 -2.45 7.89 18.68
C ARG A 242 -1.97 7.11 19.90
N ALA A 243 -2.36 7.54 21.11
CA ALA A 243 -2.03 6.81 22.33
C ALA A 243 -2.64 5.41 22.35
N LEU A 244 -3.89 5.23 21.89
CA LEU A 244 -4.52 3.92 21.80
C LEU A 244 -3.82 2.97 20.82
N PHE A 245 -3.35 3.49 19.67
CA PHE A 245 -2.56 2.68 18.75
C PHE A 245 -1.19 2.30 19.34
N ALA A 246 -0.53 3.22 20.06
CA ALA A 246 0.79 2.97 20.65
C ALA A 246 0.74 2.11 21.93
N GLU A 247 -0.27 2.28 22.77
CA GLU A 247 -0.41 1.58 24.04
C GLU A 247 -0.79 0.12 23.82
N GLY A 248 0.05 -0.80 24.30
CA GLY A 248 -0.20 -2.23 24.14
C GLY A 248 0.09 -2.78 22.74
N ALA A 249 0.60 -1.96 21.82
CA ALA A 249 1.14 -2.45 20.56
C ALA A 249 2.24 -3.49 20.84
N PRO A 250 2.22 -4.64 20.16
CA PRO A 250 3.35 -5.56 20.24
C PRO A 250 4.62 -4.85 19.76
N PRO A 251 5.80 -5.26 20.25
CA PRO A 251 7.05 -4.71 19.75
C PRO A 251 7.10 -4.87 18.23
N GLU A 252 7.22 -3.75 17.53
CA GLU A 252 7.56 -3.77 16.12
C GLU A 252 9.04 -4.14 15.98
N PRO A 253 9.40 -4.94 14.96
CA PRO A 253 10.78 -5.34 14.73
C PRO A 253 11.70 -4.18 14.31
#